data_AF-A0A1I5FFD4-F1
#
_entry.id   AF-A0A1I5FFD4-F1
#
_cell.length_a   1.000
_cell.length_b   1.000
_cell.length_c   1.000
_cell.angle_alpha   90.00
_cell.angle_beta   90.00
_cell.angle_gamma   90.00
#
_symmetry.space_group_name_H-M   'P 1'
#
loop_
_entity.id
_entity.type
_entity.pdbx_description
1 polymer ?
#
loop_
_entity_poly.entity_id
_entity_poly.type
_entity_poly.pdbx_seq_one_letter_code
_entity_poly.pdbx_strand_id
1 'polypeptide(L)' 'MPLMSDWYGEPSGDGFVARRLGGLSDYQALNGCLDEVLAKDEGELWLLCDAQTRLSERVALAESTRRRT' A
#
# COMPACT_ATOMS: atom_id res chain seq x y z
N MET A 1 -2.90 -14.58 -3.81
CA MET A 1 -1.80 -15.03 -2.95
C MET A 1 -1.44 -13.91 -1.96
N PRO A 2 -1.14 -14.22 -0.69
CA PRO A 2 -0.59 -13.21 0.21
C PRO A 2 0.81 -12.84 -0.27
N LEU A 3 0.99 -11.60 -0.74
CA LEU A 3 2.28 -11.11 -1.27
C LEU A 3 3.19 -10.63 -0.13
N MET A 4 2.57 -10.03 0.89
CA MET A 4 3.14 -9.54 2.15
C MET A 4 2.02 -9.58 3.20
N SER A 5 2.34 -9.44 4.50
CA SER A 5 1.35 -9.55 5.59
C SER A 5 0.15 -8.61 5.46
N ASP A 6 0.32 -7.47 4.77
CA ASP A 6 -0.71 -6.43 4.64
C ASP A 6 -1.34 -6.32 3.25
N TRP A 7 -1.01 -7.24 2.32
CA TRP A 7 -1.46 -7.18 0.93
C TRP A 7 -2.01 -8.51 0.42
N TYR A 8 -3.16 -8.45 -0.25
CA TYR A 8 -3.74 -9.54 -1.02
C TYR A 8 -3.54 -9.28 -2.52
N GLY A 9 -2.70 -10.09 -3.17
CA GLY A 9 -2.47 -10.02 -4.61
C GLY A 9 -3.29 -11.04 -5.39
N GLU A 10 -3.81 -10.66 -6.56
CA GLU A 10 -4.46 -11.55 -7.52
C GLU A 10 -4.08 -11.17 -8.96
N PRO A 11 -3.98 -12.14 -9.89
CA PRO A 11 -3.89 -11.83 -11.32
C PRO A 11 -5.14 -11.09 -11.79
N SER A 12 -4.97 -10.11 -12.67
CA SER A 12 -6.07 -9.34 -13.26
C SER A 12 -5.77 -9.03 -14.72
N GLY A 13 -6.53 -9.65 -15.63
CA GLY A 13 -6.37 -9.44 -17.07
C GLY A 13 -4.96 -9.77 -17.56
N ASP A 14 -4.26 -8.75 -18.03
CA ASP A 14 -2.89 -8.79 -18.55
C ASP A 14 -1.81 -8.43 -17.51
N GLY A 15 -2.18 -8.32 -16.23
CA GLY A 15 -1.26 -8.02 -15.14
C GLY A 15 -1.71 -8.56 -13.79
N PHE A 16 -1.37 -7.80 -12.75
CA PHE A 16 -1.63 -8.14 -11.36
C PHE A 16 -2.19 -6.93 -10.63
N VAL A 17 -3.05 -7.22 -9.66
CA VAL A 17 -3.58 -6.23 -8.72
C VAL A 17 -3.27 -6.70 -7.31
N ALA A 18 -2.92 -5.77 -6.42
CA ALA A 18 -2.84 -6.03 -5.00
C ALA A 18 -3.66 -5.01 -4.23
N ARG A 19 -4.47 -5.51 -3.30
CA ARG A 19 -5.30 -4.72 -2.39
C ARG A 19 -4.76 -4.82 -0.98
N ARG A 20 -4.75 -3.69 -0.27
CA ARG A 20 -4.33 -3.63 1.12
C ARG A 20 -5.39 -4.30 2.00
N LEU A 21 -4.94 -5.05 3.00
CA LEU A 21 -5.81 -5.73 3.97
C LEU A 21 -6.31 -4.79 5.08
N GLY A 22 -5.50 -3.79 5.44
CA GLY A 22 -5.87 -2.74 6.38
C GLY A 22 -6.29 -1.46 5.67
N GLY A 23 -7.27 -0.74 6.22
CA GLY A 23 -7.69 0.55 5.70
C GLY A 23 -6.69 1.67 6.00
N LEU A 24 -6.67 2.69 5.14
CA LEU A 24 -5.89 3.90 5.33
C LEU A 24 -6.66 4.95 6.14
N SER A 25 -5.95 5.77 6.92
CA SER A 25 -6.53 7.00 7.48
C SER A 25 -6.73 8.05 6.37
N ASP A 26 -7.64 9.00 6.59
CA ASP A 26 -7.80 10.15 5.68
C ASP A 26 -6.47 10.89 5.46
N TYR A 27 -5.66 11.00 6.52
CA TYR A 27 -4.33 11.60 6.44
C TYR A 27 -3.40 10.79 5.53
N GLN A 28 -3.41 9.46 5.61
CA GLN A 28 -2.61 8.61 4.74
C GLN A 28 -3.05 8.72 3.27
N ALA A 29 -4.35 8.68 2.99
CA ALA A 29 -4.89 8.82 1.65
C ALA A 29 -4.55 10.19 1.03
N LEU A 30 -4.72 11.28 1.80
CA LEU A 30 -4.36 12.64 1.36
C LEU A 30 -2.86 12.82 1.08
N ASN A 31 -2.00 11.95 1.60
CA ASN A 31 -0.56 11.96 1.40
C ASN A 31 -0.08 10.86 0.43
N GLY A 32 -0.98 10.31 -0.40
CA GLY A 32 -0.62 9.45 -1.53
C GLY A 32 -0.44 7.97 -1.20
N CYS A 33 -0.87 7.53 -0.02
CA CYS A 33 -1.01 6.10 0.25
C CYS A 33 -2.18 5.54 -0.56
N LEU A 34 -1.99 4.35 -1.15
CA LEU A 34 -2.98 3.69 -1.97
C LEU A 34 -3.51 2.41 -1.30
N ASP A 35 -4.81 2.16 -1.47
CA ASP A 35 -5.47 0.91 -1.07
C ASP A 35 -5.31 -0.20 -2.12
N GLU A 36 -5.00 0.17 -3.37
CA GLU A 36 -4.81 -0.76 -4.48
C GLU A 36 -3.60 -0.34 -5.34
N VAL A 37 -2.83 -1.33 -5.80
CA VAL A 37 -1.74 -1.14 -6.78
C VAL A 37 -1.91 -2.10 -7.94
N LEU A 38 -1.52 -1.65 -9.13
CA LEU A 38 -1.55 -2.41 -10.39
C LEU A 38 -0.12 -2.58 -10.90
N ALA A 39 0.18 -3.76 -11.42
CA ALA A 39 1.48 -4.10 -11.99
C ALA A 39 1.32 -5.00 -13.21
N LYS A 40 2.33 -4.98 -14.10
CA LYS A 40 2.37 -5.85 -15.29
C LYS A 40 2.86 -7.25 -14.97
N ASP A 41 3.75 -7.36 -13.98
CA ASP A 41 4.29 -8.63 -13.52
C ASP A 41 4.37 -8.68 -11.99
N GLU A 42 4.62 -9.89 -11.48
CA GLU A 42 4.67 -10.15 -10.04
C GLU A 42 5.84 -9.43 -9.34
N GLY A 43 6.94 -9.19 -10.05
CA GLY A 43 8.11 -8.48 -9.50
C GLY A 43 7.82 -6.99 -9.32
N GLU A 44 7.21 -6.35 -10.31
CA GLU A 44 6.71 -4.99 -10.21
C GLU A 44 5.64 -4.89 -9.10
N LEU A 45 4.73 -5.85 -9.00
CA LEU A 45 3.71 -5.88 -7.94
C LEU A 45 4.34 -5.89 -6.55
N TRP A 46 5.37 -6.72 -6.36
CA TRP A 46 6.09 -6.80 -5.09
C TRP A 46 6.76 -5.48 -4.73
N LEU A 47 7.44 -4.84 -5.69
CA LEU A 47 8.10 -3.55 -5.49
C LEU A 47 7.11 -2.44 -5.13
N LEU A 48 5.96 -2.38 -5.81
CA LEU A 48 4.91 -1.39 -5.53
C LEU A 48 4.30 -1.60 -4.15
N CYS A 49 4.03 -2.85 -3.75
CA CYS A 49 3.56 -3.18 -2.41
C CYS A 49 4.58 -2.77 -1.32
N ASP A 50 5.87 -3.08 -1.46
CA ASP A 50 6.91 -2.68 -0.50
C ASP A 50 7.01 -1.14 -0.39
N ALA A 51 7.01 -0.44 -1.53
CA ALA A 51 7.04 1.02 -1.56
C ALA A 51 5.81 1.64 -0.86
N GLN A 52 4.61 1.12 -1.13
CA GLN A 52 3.37 1.59 -0.51
C GLN A 52 3.29 1.26 0.98
N THR A 53 3.86 0.14 1.43
CA THR A 53 3.99 -0.18 2.86
C THR A 53 4.88 0.86 3.54
N ARG A 54 6.10 1.08 3.04
CA ARG A 54 7.05 2.06 3.61
C ARG A 54 6.50 3.49 3.62
N LEU A 55 5.78 3.89 2.56
CA LEU A 55 5.13 5.19 2.52
C LEU A 55 4.07 5.30 3.64
N SER A 56 3.19 4.30 3.75
CA SER A 56 2.11 4.30 4.74
C SER A 56 2.62 4.35 6.19
N GLU A 57 3.72 3.66 6.49
CA GLU A 57 4.37 3.68 7.81
C GLU A 57 4.96 5.06 8.13
N ARG A 58 5.65 5.68 7.18
CA ARG A 58 6.25 7.01 7.34
C ARG A 58 5.18 8.09 7.52
N VAL A 59 4.09 8.00 6.77
CA VAL A 59 2.96 8.93 6.87
C VAL A 59 2.23 8.75 8.20
N ALA A 60 2.02 7.50 8.66
CA ALA A 60 1.45 7.23 9.98
C ALA A 60 2.32 7.81 11.11
N LEU A 61 3.65 7.72 10.99
CA LEU A 61 4.57 8.35 11.94
C LEU A 61 4.40 9.88 11.95
N ALA A 62 4.34 10.52 10.79
CA ALA A 62 4.11 11.96 10.67
C ALA A 62 2.74 12.38 11.27
N GLU A 63 1.69 11.62 11.00
CA GLU A 63 0.35 11.81 11.57
C GLU A 63 0.40 11.78 13.11
N SER A 64 1.09 10.78 13.67
CA SER A 64 1.24 10.63 15.12
C SER A 64 1.99 11.78 15.78
N THR A 65 2.95 12.38 15.08
CA THR A 65 3.72 13.53 15.59
C THR A 65 2.85 14.78 15.60
N ARG A 66 2.05 14.99 14.54
CA ARG A 66 1.10 16.11 14.48
C ARG A 66 0.04 16.05 15.58
N ARG A 67 -0.45 14.86 15.94
CA ARG A 67 -1.43 14.71 17.04
C ARG A 67 -0.86 15.03 18.42
N ARG A 68 0.47 15.08 18.57
CA ARG A 68 1.16 15.36 19.84
C ARG A 68 1.53 16.83 20.04
N THR A 69 1.45 17.65 18.99
CA THR A 69 1.69 19.10 18.99
C THR A 69 0.38 19.87 18.94
#